data_AF-A0A2D5NBD9-F1
#
_entry.id   AF-A0A2D5NBD9-F1
#
_cell.length_a   1.000
_cell.length_b   1.000
_cell.length_c   1.000
_cell.angle_alpha   90.00
_cell.angle_beta   90.00
_cell.angle_gamma   90.00
#
_symmetry.space_group_name_H-M   'P 1'
#
loop_
_entity.id
_entity.type
_entity.pdbx_description
1 polymer ?
#
loop_
_entity_poly.entity_id
_entity_poly.type
_entity_poly.pdbx_seq_one_letter_code
_entity_poly.pdbx_strand_id
1 'polypeptide(L)' 'MSLFLDGSMGFDPNDYVSFTFFAGYMAMLAASVFFFFERSRVADEWKTSMLVSGLITGIAA' A
#
# COMPACT_ATOMS: atom_id res chain seq x y z
N MET A 1 22.29 -4.00 19.07
CA MET A 1 21.39 -5.14 18.85
C MET A 1 20.29 -5.13 19.91
N SER A 2 19.41 -4.13 19.85
CA SER A 2 18.27 -3.94 20.78
C SER A 2 17.09 -3.24 20.11
N LEU A 3 17.09 -3.19 18.76
CA LEU A 3 16.09 -2.52 17.91
C LEU A 3 14.84 -3.40 17.67
N PHE A 4 14.64 -4.45 18.46
CA PHE A 4 13.61 -5.48 18.22
C PHE A 4 12.78 -5.84 19.47
N LEU A 5 12.95 -5.14 20.60
CA LEU A 5 12.36 -5.53 21.89
C LEU A 5 11.69 -4.40 22.68
N ASP A 6 11.41 -3.25 22.07
CA ASP A 6 10.47 -2.28 22.64
C ASP A 6 9.12 -2.44 21.94
N GLY A 7 8.37 -3.43 22.43
CA GLY A 7 7.03 -3.76 21.96
C GLY A 7 5.98 -2.80 22.51
N SER A 8 6.08 -1.50 22.20
CA SER A 8 4.92 -0.61 22.27
C SER A 8 4.00 -0.93 21.08
N MET A 9 3.14 -1.94 21.26
CA MET A 9 2.00 -2.22 20.36
C MET A 9 0.92 -1.11 20.47
N GLY A 10 1.33 0.16 20.43
CA GLY A 10 0.47 1.32 20.50
C GLY A 10 1.16 2.45 19.78
N PHE A 11 0.46 3.05 18.80
CA PHE A 11 0.92 4.26 18.11
C PHE A 11 1.23 5.33 19.15
N ASP A 12 2.51 5.57 19.44
CA ASP A 12 2.90 6.73 20.23
C ASP A 12 2.58 7.97 19.39
N PRO A 13 1.83 8.96 19.90
CA PRO A 13 1.47 10.16 19.13
C PRO A 13 2.67 10.94 18.59
N ASN A 14 3.86 10.75 19.17
CA ASN A 14 5.09 11.40 18.71
C ASN A 14 5.89 10.57 17.71
N ASP A 15 5.48 9.34 17.40
CA ASP A 15 6.11 8.52 16.36
C ASP A 15 5.43 8.70 15.00
N TYR A 16 5.87 9.75 14.31
CA TYR A 16 5.40 10.10 12.98
C TYR A 16 5.85 9.09 11.90
N VAL A 17 6.91 8.31 12.13
CA VAL A 17 7.41 7.34 11.15
C VAL A 17 6.44 6.15 11.08
N SER A 18 6.05 5.61 12.23
CA SER A 18 5.10 4.49 12.30
C SER A 18 3.71 4.86 11.76
N PHE A 19 3.23 6.08 12.06
CA PHE A 19 1.96 6.57 11.53
C PHE A 19 1.97 6.72 9.99
N THR A 20 3.02 7.34 9.44
CA THR A 20 3.12 7.55 7.99
C THR A 20 3.36 6.25 7.22
N PHE A 21 4.13 5.31 7.77
CA PHE A 21 4.29 3.98 7.19
C PHE A 21 2.98 3.21 7.17
N PHE A 22 2.23 3.22 8.28
CA PHE A 22 0.95 2.52 8.35
C PHE A 22 -0.10 3.12 7.39
N ALA A 23 -0.25 4.45 7.39
CA ALA A 23 -1.16 5.13 6.48
C ALA A 23 -0.76 4.92 5.01
N GLY A 24 0.54 4.95 4.71
CA GLY A 24 1.08 4.66 3.38
C GLY A 24 0.81 3.23 2.93
N TYR A 25 1.08 2.23 3.79
CA TYR A 25 0.80 0.82 3.52
C TYR A 25 -0.68 0.57 3.22
N MET A 26 -1.58 1.11 4.05
CA MET A 26 -3.02 0.97 3.84
C MET A 26 -3.49 1.67 2.56
N ALA A 27 -2.91 2.81 2.21
CA ALA A 27 -3.21 3.51 0.96
C ALA A 27 -2.73 2.72 -0.28
N MET A 28 -1.53 2.13 -0.24
CA MET A 28 -1.01 1.29 -1.33
C MET A 28 -1.83 0.02 -1.49
N LEU A 29 -2.25 -0.61 -0.38
CA LEU A 29 -3.12 -1.78 -0.42
C LEU A 29 -4.47 -1.45 -1.07
N ALA A 30 -5.12 -0.35 -0.66
CA ALA A 30 -6.37 0.10 -1.26
C ALA A 30 -6.22 0.43 -2.75
N ALA A 31 -5.12 1.08 -3.14
CA ALA A 31 -4.84 1.41 -4.53
C ALA A 31 -4.60 0.17 -5.41
N SER A 32 -3.93 -0.87 -4.90
CA SER A 32 -3.77 -2.13 -5.64
C SER A 32 -5.12 -2.80 -5.93
N VAL A 33 -6.00 -2.87 -4.93
CA VAL A 33 -7.37 -3.40 -5.08
C VAL A 33 -8.15 -2.56 -6.09
N PHE A 34 -8.05 -1.23 -6.03
CA PHE A 34 -8.69 -0.33 -7.00
C PHE A 34 -8.21 -0.60 -8.43
N PHE A 35 -6.89 -0.68 -8.67
CA PHE A 35 -6.35 -0.96 -10.01
C PHE A 35 -6.76 -2.34 -10.53
N PHE A 36 -6.85 -3.37 -9.68
CA PHE A 36 -7.31 -4.69 -10.07
C PHE A 36 -8.81 -4.75 -10.38
N PHE A 37 -9.66 -4.08 -9.60
CA PHE A 37 -11.09 -4.02 -9.87
C PHE A 37 -11.41 -3.18 -11.11
N GLU A 38 -10.81 -2.00 -11.22
CA GLU A 38 -11.10 -1.04 -12.28
C GLU A 38 -10.47 -1.46 -13.62
N ARG A 39 -9.52 -2.40 -13.62
CA ARG A 39 -9.02 -3.11 -14.82
C ARG A 39 -10.14 -3.56 -15.75
N SER A 40 -11.25 -4.06 -15.18
CA SER A 40 -12.37 -4.61 -15.95
C SER A 40 -13.23 -3.55 -16.63
N ARG A 41 -13.15 -2.29 -16.17
CA ARG A 41 -14.00 -1.17 -16.58
C ARG A 41 -13.33 -0.23 -17.59
N VAL A 42 -12.03 -0.41 -17.85
CA VAL A 42 -11.25 0.38 -18.80
C VAL A 42 -11.23 -0.26 -20.19
N ALA A 43 -11.10 0.56 -21.24
CA ALA A 43 -10.96 0.11 -22.62
C ALA A 43 -9.77 -0.87 -22.80
N ASP A 44 -9.92 -1.84 -23.70
CA ASP A 44 -8.97 -2.96 -23.86
C ASP A 44 -7.51 -2.53 -24.05
N GLU A 45 -7.29 -1.41 -24.75
CA GLU A 45 -5.96 -0.88 -25.05
C GLU A 45 -5.18 -0.43 -23.79
N TRP A 46 -5.84 -0.10 -22.68
CA TRP A 46 -5.18 0.36 -21.44
C TRP A 46 -5.17 -0.69 -20.31
N LYS A 47 -5.77 -1.87 -20.54
CA LYS A 47 -5.88 -2.93 -19.51
C LYS A 47 -4.50 -3.44 -19.07
N THR A 48 -3.53 -3.47 -19.98
CA THR A 48 -2.15 -3.88 -19.67
C THR A 48 -1.46 -2.85 -18.77
N SER A 49 -1.65 -1.55 -19.02
CA SER A 49 -1.10 -0.47 -18.20
C SER A 49 -1.73 -0.46 -16.79
N MET A 50 -3.05 -0.64 -16.70
CA MET A 50 -3.75 -0.78 -15.41
C MET A 50 -3.28 -1.99 -14.62
N LEU A 51 -2.96 -3.09 -15.31
CA LEU A 51 -2.38 -4.27 -14.68
C LEU A 51 -0.98 -4.04 -14.12
N VAL A 52 -0.11 -3.39 -14.89
CA VAL A 52 1.26 -3.11 -14.45
C VAL A 52 1.26 -2.16 -13.26
N SER A 53 0.39 -1.14 -13.27
CA SER A 53 0.20 -0.25 -12.11
C SER A 53 -0.30 -1.01 -10.88
N GLY A 54 -1.29 -1.90 -11.04
CA GLY A 54 -1.76 -2.77 -9.95
C GLY A 54 -0.68 -3.71 -9.40
N LEU A 55 0.18 -4.25 -10.27
CA LEU A 55 1.29 -5.13 -9.87
C LEU A 55 2.37 -4.37 -9.08
N ILE A 56 2.77 -3.18 -9.55
CA ILE A 56 3.78 -2.35 -8.86
C ILE A 56 3.26 -1.90 -7.50
N THR A 57 2.04 -1.37 -7.44
CA THR A 57 1.43 -0.92 -6.19
C THR A 57 1.17 -2.09 -5.24
N GLY A 58 0.85 -3.28 -5.76
CA GLY A 58 0.68 -4.49 -4.95
C GLY A 58 1.96 -5.09 -4.37
N ILE A 59 3.13 -4.84 -4.97
CA ILE A 59 4.44 -5.25 -4.40
C ILE A 59 4.91 -4.22 -3.35
N ALA A 60 4.50 -2.96 -3.50
CA ALA A 60 4.87 -1.87 -2.60
C ALA A 60 4.04 -1.82 -1.31
N ALA A 61 2.81 -2.34 -1.35
CA ALA A 61 2.00 -2.63 -0.17
C ALA A 61 2.58 -3.86 0.53
#